data_AF-B6QIR7-F1
#
_entry.id   AF-B6QIR7-F1
#
_cell.length_a   1.000
_cell.length_b   1.000
_cell.length_c   1.000
_cell.angle_alpha   90.00
_cell.angle_beta   90.00
_cell.angle_gamma   90.00
#
_symmetry.space_group_name_H-M   'P 1'
#
loop_
_entity.id
_entity.type
_entity.pdbx_description
1 polymer ?
#
loop_
_entity_poly.entity_id
_entity_poly.type
_entity_poly.pdbx_seq_one_letter_code
_entity_poly.pdbx_strand_id
1 'polypeptide(L)'
;MISLLIALLALTRLAASRAVFAHYMVGTMTSTEASQDISDAIAAGFDGFALNTHTISATDTWNADAITYLLDAASGTSFKMFLSFDMSWGLDVNSLGSFLTQFTNHSQYYTTSDGRPWVSTYSGGASTTNDEWDSSFIQPLVSQGVTPYFVPNFDDWSGYPTGFFDAFPVVDGAFSWESAWPGPGTAAANVSDTVDESLIEQAHGVGKVYMMPLSTFQFKYTSSDQQWYRIGEINLPERMAQILALQPDFVEVITWNDAGESHYVGNFWPEQIAGTNEGNYANGYDHTGWQQVIKPFITAYKNGATEVGQMESQSGGPEGAVWYRTLLTSASCASTITNYQQAKDAVNFAVILPASDTPYTIEVYSNHNLIRSFSGVQGLNYESVPGLQAGGGQYIRVLGGGGNVVAVANGTKDVLSESADASVCNWNYEVVGLS
;
A
#
# COMPACT_ATOMS: atom_id res chain seq x y z
N MET A 1 -35.95 29.14 -7.05
CA MET A 1 -34.76 29.45 -6.22
C MET A 1 -34.51 28.45 -5.11
N ILE A 2 -35.55 27.94 -4.41
CA ILE A 2 -35.38 26.94 -3.33
C ILE A 2 -34.85 25.58 -3.86
N SER A 3 -35.32 25.11 -5.03
CA SER A 3 -34.83 23.84 -5.61
C SER A 3 -33.39 23.88 -6.14
N LEU A 4 -32.88 25.06 -6.51
CA LEU A 4 -31.48 25.23 -6.94
C LEU A 4 -30.54 25.26 -5.73
N LEU A 5 -31.01 25.80 -4.60
CA LEU A 5 -30.27 25.78 -3.33
C LEU A 5 -30.17 24.37 -2.76
N ILE A 6 -31.21 23.53 -2.86
CA ILE A 6 -31.18 22.15 -2.38
C ILE A 6 -30.23 21.28 -3.22
N ALA A 7 -30.16 21.48 -4.54
CA ALA A 7 -29.18 20.80 -5.39
C ALA A 7 -27.74 21.25 -5.09
N LEU A 8 -27.52 22.55 -4.84
CA LEU A 8 -26.19 23.07 -4.47
C LEU A 8 -25.75 22.63 -3.06
N LEU A 9 -26.69 22.47 -2.12
CA LEU A 9 -26.43 21.94 -0.77
C LEU A 9 -26.26 20.41 -0.74
N ALA A 10 -26.81 19.68 -1.72
CA ALA A 10 -26.56 18.25 -1.91
C ALA A 10 -25.18 18.00 -2.56
N LEU A 11 -24.73 18.90 -3.44
CA LEU A 11 -23.39 18.86 -4.06
C LEU A 11 -22.25 19.27 -3.09
N THR A 12 -22.56 19.93 -1.97
CA THR A 12 -21.56 20.32 -0.96
C THR A 12 -21.46 19.35 0.23
N ARG A 13 -22.15 18.21 0.22
CA ARG A 13 -22.24 17.31 1.38
C ARG A 13 -21.51 15.97 1.27
N LEU A 14 -20.80 15.69 0.18
CA LEU A 14 -20.03 14.45 0.02
C LEU A 14 -18.70 14.67 -0.74
N ALA A 15 -18.01 15.78 -0.47
CA ALA A 15 -16.56 15.73 -0.59
C ALA A 15 -16.06 15.09 0.71
N ALA A 16 -16.18 13.77 0.84
CA ALA A 16 -15.23 13.05 1.69
C ALA A 16 -13.85 13.52 1.20
N SER A 17 -13.06 14.12 2.08
CA SER A 17 -11.74 14.57 1.69
C SER A 17 -10.96 13.32 1.30
N ARG A 18 -10.74 13.10 -0.01
CA ARG A 18 -9.92 12.02 -0.54
C ARG A 18 -8.62 12.00 0.27
N ALA A 19 -8.39 10.91 1.00
CA ALA A 19 -7.19 10.72 1.78
C ALA A 19 -6.50 9.44 1.33
N VAL A 20 -5.16 9.46 1.36
CA VAL A 20 -4.34 8.29 1.12
C VAL A 20 -3.55 7.96 2.38
N PHE A 21 -3.83 6.79 2.94
CA PHE A 21 -3.15 6.28 4.11
C PHE A 21 -2.07 5.26 3.69
N ALA A 22 -1.07 5.05 4.52
CA ALA A 22 -0.22 3.87 4.43
C ALA A 22 -0.52 2.93 5.60
N HIS A 23 -0.67 1.64 5.31
CA HIS A 23 -0.80 0.63 6.34
C HIS A 23 0.53 0.48 7.09
N TYR A 24 0.51 0.57 8.41
CA TYR A 24 1.70 0.57 9.25
C TYR A 24 1.64 -0.59 10.23
N MET A 25 2.58 -1.53 10.13
CA MET A 25 2.74 -2.64 11.08
C MET A 25 3.32 -2.10 12.37
N VAL A 26 2.50 -1.96 13.42
CA VAL A 26 2.97 -1.49 14.72
C VAL A 26 3.87 -2.55 15.34
N GLY A 27 5.14 -2.19 15.50
CA GLY A 27 6.16 -2.97 16.18
C GLY A 27 6.88 -2.13 17.21
N THR A 28 7.79 -2.75 17.96
CA THR A 28 8.65 -2.02 18.91
C THR A 28 9.47 -0.97 18.17
N MET A 29 9.51 0.25 18.70
CA MET A 29 10.25 1.38 18.13
C MET A 29 10.60 2.42 19.21
N THR A 30 11.43 3.38 18.84
CA THR A 30 11.74 4.58 19.61
C THR A 30 10.96 5.79 19.09
N SER A 31 10.89 6.86 19.89
CA SER A 31 10.27 8.13 19.46
C SER A 31 11.03 8.84 18.34
N THR A 32 12.34 8.59 18.20
CA THR A 32 13.14 9.16 17.10
C THR A 32 12.78 8.50 15.77
N GLU A 33 12.63 7.18 15.79
CA GLU A 33 12.21 6.37 14.64
C GLU A 33 10.78 6.73 14.21
N ALA A 34 9.86 6.87 15.18
CA ALA A 34 8.52 7.38 14.90
C ALA A 34 8.55 8.78 14.24
N SER A 35 9.41 9.68 14.71
CA SER A 35 9.58 11.01 14.10
C SER A 35 10.11 10.94 12.66
N GLN A 36 11.03 10.00 12.39
CA GLN A 36 11.56 9.77 11.05
C GLN A 36 10.47 9.23 10.11
N ASP A 37 9.73 8.20 10.53
CA ASP A 37 8.65 7.62 9.73
C ASP A 37 7.56 8.64 9.40
N ILE A 38 7.15 9.47 10.36
CA ILE A 38 6.17 10.54 10.12
C ILE A 38 6.72 11.57 9.14
N SER A 39 7.98 12.01 9.30
CA SER A 39 8.60 12.98 8.40
C SER A 39 8.66 12.45 6.96
N ASP A 40 9.09 11.19 6.80
CA ASP A 40 9.24 10.56 5.49
C ASP A 40 7.89 10.30 4.82
N ALA A 41 6.88 9.86 5.58
CA ALA A 41 5.53 9.65 5.05
C ALA A 41 4.88 10.96 4.59
N ILE A 42 5.06 12.05 5.35
CA ILE A 42 4.64 13.40 4.93
C ILE A 42 5.39 13.80 3.64
N ALA A 43 6.69 13.55 3.55
CA ALA A 43 7.49 13.89 2.38
C ALA A 43 7.08 13.09 1.12
N ALA A 44 6.65 11.84 1.31
CA ALA A 44 6.07 10.97 0.28
C ALA A 44 4.61 11.33 -0.07
N GLY A 45 3.99 12.26 0.67
CA GLY A 45 2.67 12.81 0.36
C GLY A 45 1.48 12.12 1.03
N PHE A 46 1.72 11.15 1.91
CA PHE A 46 0.66 10.46 2.64
C PHE A 46 -0.10 11.39 3.60
N ASP A 47 -1.39 11.13 3.78
CA ASP A 47 -2.24 11.86 4.73
C ASP A 47 -2.20 11.24 6.13
N GLY A 48 -1.80 9.97 6.24
CA GLY A 48 -1.78 9.30 7.51
C GLY A 48 -1.35 7.85 7.48
N PHE A 49 -1.38 7.22 8.66
CA PHE A 49 -1.17 5.78 8.82
C PHE A 49 -2.42 5.05 9.33
N ALA A 50 -2.68 3.87 8.77
CA ALA A 50 -3.54 2.86 9.34
C ALA A 50 -2.68 1.95 10.25
N LEU A 51 -2.74 2.16 11.56
CA LEU A 51 -1.87 1.51 12.54
C LEU A 51 -2.37 0.09 12.84
N ASN A 52 -1.78 -0.90 12.16
CA ASN A 52 -2.06 -2.31 12.37
C ASN A 52 -1.54 -2.77 13.73
N THR A 53 -2.43 -3.29 14.56
CA THR A 53 -2.07 -3.77 15.90
C THR A 53 -2.58 -5.19 16.12
N HIS A 54 -1.64 -6.07 16.50
CA HIS A 54 -1.87 -7.50 16.73
C HIS A 54 -1.90 -7.90 18.21
N THR A 55 -1.74 -6.93 19.12
CA THR A 55 -1.90 -7.12 20.57
C THR A 55 -2.60 -5.92 21.18
N ILE A 56 -3.46 -6.17 22.16
CA ILE A 56 -4.15 -5.14 22.96
C ILE A 56 -3.98 -5.39 24.46
N SER A 57 -3.05 -6.28 24.82
CA SER A 57 -2.81 -6.66 26.21
C SER A 57 -2.26 -5.48 27.00
N ALA A 58 -2.81 -5.26 28.20
CA ALA A 58 -2.29 -4.25 29.12
C ALA A 58 -0.85 -4.54 29.61
N THR A 59 -0.35 -5.77 29.41
CA THR A 59 1.05 -6.12 29.74
C THR A 59 2.03 -5.76 28.63
N ASP A 60 1.54 -5.55 27.41
CA ASP A 60 2.36 -5.31 26.22
C ASP A 60 2.46 -3.80 25.97
N THR A 61 3.08 -3.09 26.92
CA THR A 61 3.11 -1.62 26.89
C THR A 61 3.81 -1.06 25.66
N TRP A 62 4.76 -1.80 25.07
CA TRP A 62 5.49 -1.41 23.87
C TRP A 62 4.59 -1.01 22.70
N ASN A 63 3.43 -1.66 22.54
CA ASN A 63 2.50 -1.40 21.44
C ASN A 63 1.76 -0.07 21.64
N ALA A 64 1.25 0.18 22.85
CA ALA A 64 0.63 1.45 23.20
C ALA A 64 1.65 2.60 23.18
N ASP A 65 2.89 2.34 23.61
CA ASP A 65 3.99 3.30 23.55
C ASP A 65 4.32 3.66 22.09
N ALA A 66 4.45 2.68 21.19
CA ALA A 66 4.71 2.90 19.77
C ALA A 66 3.60 3.73 19.08
N ILE A 67 2.33 3.41 19.34
CA ILE A 67 1.18 4.19 18.84
C ILE A 67 1.26 5.63 19.36
N THR A 68 1.58 5.81 20.64
CA THR A 68 1.73 7.14 21.25
C THR A 68 2.88 7.92 20.62
N TYR A 69 4.03 7.29 20.39
CA TYR A 69 5.17 7.93 19.73
C TYR A 69 4.84 8.42 18.32
N LEU A 70 4.11 7.63 17.52
CA LEU A 70 3.67 8.04 16.18
C LEU A 70 2.68 9.21 16.22
N LEU A 71 1.70 9.14 17.14
CA LEU A 71 0.73 10.22 17.36
C LEU A 71 1.42 11.53 17.79
N ASP A 72 2.32 11.46 18.77
CA ASP A 72 3.09 12.59 19.28
C ASP A 72 4.01 13.17 18.19
N ALA A 73 4.68 12.33 17.40
CA ALA A 73 5.56 12.74 16.32
C ALA A 73 4.84 13.56 15.23
N ALA A 74 3.56 13.27 14.97
CA ALA A 74 2.76 14.03 14.02
C ALA A 74 2.12 15.30 14.61
N SER A 75 2.30 15.57 15.91
CA SER A 75 1.72 16.73 16.58
C SER A 75 2.11 18.04 15.91
N GLY A 76 1.12 18.88 15.59
CA GLY A 76 1.32 20.14 14.89
C GLY A 76 1.37 20.03 13.36
N THR A 77 1.26 18.82 12.80
CA THR A 77 1.10 18.59 11.35
C THR A 77 -0.35 18.27 10.97
N SER A 78 -0.63 18.17 9.67
CA SER A 78 -1.91 17.66 9.15
C SER A 78 -1.97 16.12 9.08
N PHE A 79 -0.87 15.42 9.35
CA PHE A 79 -0.79 13.97 9.26
C PHE A 79 -1.63 13.30 10.35
N LYS A 80 -2.39 12.26 10.00
CA LYS A 80 -3.36 11.61 10.90
C LYS A 80 -3.10 10.12 11.04
N MET A 81 -3.67 9.50 12.06
CA MET A 81 -3.56 8.05 12.28
C MET A 81 -4.88 7.48 12.79
N PHE A 82 -5.20 6.26 12.40
CA PHE A 82 -6.27 5.47 13.02
C PHE A 82 -5.80 4.06 13.30
N LEU A 83 -6.54 3.33 14.15
CA LEU A 83 -6.21 1.94 14.44
C LEU A 83 -6.82 1.00 13.40
N SER A 84 -6.02 0.02 12.99
CA SER A 84 -6.44 -1.17 12.25
C SER A 84 -6.22 -2.39 13.15
N PHE A 85 -7.29 -2.98 13.68
CA PHE A 85 -7.14 -4.17 14.54
C PHE A 85 -6.89 -5.42 13.70
N ASP A 86 -5.79 -6.12 13.96
CA ASP A 86 -5.50 -7.39 13.29
C ASP A 86 -6.23 -8.54 13.98
N MET A 87 -7.40 -8.87 13.46
CA MET A 87 -8.28 -9.90 14.01
C MET A 87 -7.76 -11.32 13.73
N SER A 88 -6.79 -11.48 12.83
CA SER A 88 -6.17 -12.79 12.56
C SER A 88 -5.38 -13.33 13.75
N TRP A 89 -5.00 -12.45 14.70
CA TRP A 89 -4.35 -12.80 15.96
C TRP A 89 -5.32 -13.19 17.08
N GLY A 90 -6.63 -13.26 16.80
CA GLY A 90 -7.62 -13.68 17.78
C GLY A 90 -7.85 -12.67 18.91
N LEU A 91 -7.78 -11.37 18.58
CA LEU A 91 -8.09 -10.29 19.52
C LEU A 91 -9.53 -10.43 20.05
N ASP A 92 -9.72 -10.19 21.35
CA ASP A 92 -11.05 -10.17 21.98
C ASP A 92 -11.80 -8.89 21.59
N VAL A 93 -12.91 -9.05 20.86
CA VAL A 93 -13.78 -7.97 20.38
C VAL A 93 -14.25 -7.06 21.52
N ASN A 94 -14.55 -7.63 22.70
CA ASN A 94 -15.01 -6.86 23.87
C ASN A 94 -13.95 -5.90 24.41
N SER A 95 -12.68 -6.18 24.15
CA SER A 95 -11.54 -5.41 24.65
C SER A 95 -11.12 -4.29 23.68
N LEU A 96 -11.47 -4.38 22.40
CA LEU A 96 -11.08 -3.43 21.35
C LEU A 96 -11.51 -1.99 21.66
N GLY A 97 -12.73 -1.80 22.14
CA GLY A 97 -13.26 -0.46 22.47
C GLY A 97 -12.43 0.23 23.55
N SER A 98 -12.06 -0.50 24.61
CA SER A 98 -11.23 0.04 25.68
C SER A 98 -9.82 0.42 25.19
N PHE A 99 -9.24 -0.37 24.29
CA PHE A 99 -7.96 -0.06 23.68
C PHE A 99 -8.03 1.18 22.79
N LEU A 100 -9.04 1.23 21.90
CA LEU A 100 -9.28 2.35 21.00
C LEU A 100 -9.37 3.69 21.74
N THR A 101 -10.16 3.76 22.80
CA THR A 101 -10.43 5.02 23.52
C THR A 101 -9.22 5.67 24.16
N GLN A 102 -8.10 4.94 24.34
CA GLN A 102 -6.84 5.50 24.82
C GLN A 102 -6.29 6.58 23.88
N PHE A 103 -6.57 6.47 22.58
CA PHE A 103 -5.94 7.30 21.54
C PHE A 103 -6.90 8.29 20.87
N THR A 104 -8.21 8.03 20.90
CA THR A 104 -9.21 8.82 20.14
C THR A 104 -9.27 10.31 20.47
N ASN A 105 -8.80 10.73 21.66
CA ASN A 105 -8.73 12.15 22.05
C ASN A 105 -7.44 12.85 21.59
N HIS A 106 -6.48 12.12 21.01
CA HIS A 106 -5.26 12.71 20.48
C HIS A 106 -5.57 13.55 19.23
N SER A 107 -5.00 14.75 19.09
CA SER A 107 -5.33 15.66 17.98
C SER A 107 -4.95 15.12 16.59
N GLN A 108 -4.06 14.13 16.54
CA GLN A 108 -3.62 13.44 15.32
C GLN A 108 -4.39 12.16 15.06
N TYR A 109 -5.35 11.78 15.93
CA TYR A 109 -6.26 10.68 15.60
C TYR A 109 -7.18 11.10 14.46
N TYR A 110 -7.32 10.23 13.44
CA TYR A 110 -8.16 10.50 12.29
C TYR A 110 -9.63 10.40 12.69
N THR A 111 -10.36 11.49 12.49
CA THR A 111 -11.79 11.58 12.75
C THR A 111 -12.48 12.08 11.51
N THR A 112 -13.69 11.58 11.30
CA THR A 112 -14.61 12.10 10.30
C THR A 112 -15.01 13.55 10.62
N SER A 113 -15.61 14.24 9.66
CA SER A 113 -16.01 15.65 9.81
C SER A 113 -17.01 15.90 10.96
N ASP A 114 -17.79 14.89 11.33
CA ASP A 114 -18.73 14.92 12.47
C ASP A 114 -18.09 14.42 13.78
N GLY A 115 -16.79 14.15 13.78
CA GLY A 115 -16.00 13.84 14.98
C GLY A 115 -15.98 12.36 15.36
N ARG A 116 -16.46 11.45 14.51
CA ARG A 116 -16.41 10.00 14.77
C ARG A 116 -14.98 9.49 14.55
N PRO A 117 -14.33 8.84 15.53
CA PRO A 117 -12.99 8.28 15.35
C PRO A 117 -13.04 7.14 14.33
N TRP A 118 -12.19 7.22 13.32
CA TRP A 118 -12.07 6.19 12.30
C TRP A 118 -11.40 4.94 12.88
N VAL A 119 -11.85 3.76 12.47
CA VAL A 119 -11.25 2.48 12.86
C VAL A 119 -11.44 1.46 11.74
N SER A 120 -10.44 0.63 11.50
CA SER A 120 -10.50 -0.48 10.55
C SER A 120 -10.06 -1.79 11.22
N THR A 121 -10.05 -2.87 10.44
CA THR A 121 -9.45 -4.14 10.80
C THR A 121 -8.67 -4.73 9.65
N TYR A 122 -7.76 -5.65 9.96
CA TYR A 122 -7.38 -6.74 9.06
C TYR A 122 -8.14 -8.00 9.49
N SER A 123 -8.93 -8.59 8.59
CA SER A 123 -9.82 -9.72 8.85
C SER A 123 -10.90 -9.44 9.91
N GLY A 124 -11.68 -10.47 10.28
CA GLY A 124 -12.67 -10.44 11.36
C GLY A 124 -14.10 -10.75 10.90
N GLY A 125 -14.32 -10.90 9.59
CA GLY A 125 -15.62 -11.25 9.03
C GLY A 125 -15.94 -12.73 9.11
N ALA A 126 -14.92 -13.59 9.21
CA ALA A 126 -15.10 -15.02 9.42
C ALA A 126 -15.32 -15.38 10.91
N SER A 127 -14.63 -14.69 11.80
CA SER A 127 -14.57 -15.01 13.23
C SER A 127 -15.63 -14.29 14.07
N THR A 128 -16.14 -13.14 13.61
CA THR A 128 -17.05 -12.29 14.38
C THR A 128 -18.29 -11.92 13.56
N THR A 129 -19.46 -12.18 14.14
CA THR A 129 -20.75 -11.88 13.49
C THR A 129 -21.08 -10.39 13.56
N ASN A 130 -21.98 -9.91 12.69
CA ASN A 130 -22.49 -8.54 12.77
C ASN A 130 -23.08 -8.19 14.16
N ASP A 131 -23.88 -9.08 14.73
CA ASP A 131 -24.51 -8.86 16.04
C ASP A 131 -23.47 -8.77 17.17
N GLU A 132 -22.39 -9.52 17.07
CA GLU A 132 -21.25 -9.45 17.99
C GLU A 132 -20.49 -8.14 17.82
N TRP A 133 -20.17 -7.72 16.58
CA TRP A 133 -19.58 -6.41 16.33
C TRP A 133 -20.43 -5.27 16.91
N ASP A 134 -21.75 -5.31 16.71
CA ASP A 134 -22.66 -4.31 17.29
C ASP A 134 -22.64 -4.34 18.83
N SER A 135 -22.91 -5.51 19.43
CA SER A 135 -23.12 -5.64 20.87
C SER A 135 -21.84 -5.58 21.72
N SER A 136 -20.70 -5.99 21.18
CA SER A 136 -19.41 -6.08 21.90
C SER A 136 -18.42 -4.96 21.57
N PHE A 137 -18.56 -4.29 20.41
CA PHE A 137 -17.64 -3.21 20.02
C PHE A 137 -18.36 -1.85 19.90
N ILE A 138 -19.42 -1.77 19.08
CA ILE A 138 -20.06 -0.49 18.75
C ILE A 138 -20.91 0.06 19.89
N GLN A 139 -21.90 -0.69 20.38
CA GLN A 139 -22.79 -0.22 21.45
C GLN A 139 -22.06 0.14 22.75
N PRO A 140 -21.04 -0.63 23.19
CA PRO A 140 -20.25 -0.25 24.36
C PRO A 140 -19.56 1.10 24.20
N LEU A 141 -18.98 1.40 23.04
CA LEU A 141 -18.39 2.72 22.76
C LEU A 141 -19.45 3.83 22.74
N VAL A 142 -20.59 3.59 22.09
CA VAL A 142 -21.70 4.56 22.01
C VAL A 142 -22.21 4.89 23.42
N SER A 143 -22.31 3.90 24.32
CA SER A 143 -22.70 4.11 25.71
C SER A 143 -21.75 5.02 26.50
N GLN A 144 -20.50 5.13 26.05
CA GLN A 144 -19.46 6.00 26.61
C GLN A 144 -19.38 7.36 25.88
N GLY A 145 -20.27 7.62 24.93
CA GLY A 145 -20.30 8.85 24.14
C GLY A 145 -19.33 8.87 22.96
N VAL A 146 -18.76 7.73 22.58
CA VAL A 146 -17.87 7.58 21.42
C VAL A 146 -18.57 6.77 20.35
N THR A 147 -18.86 7.35 19.19
CA THR A 147 -19.41 6.59 18.05
C THR A 147 -18.31 6.40 17.02
N PRO A 148 -17.68 5.21 16.91
CA PRO A 148 -16.63 4.98 15.92
C PRO A 148 -17.17 5.06 14.48
N TYR A 149 -16.30 5.32 13.51
CA TYR A 149 -16.58 5.20 12.08
C TYR A 149 -15.83 3.97 11.55
N PHE A 150 -16.55 2.88 11.33
CA PHE A 150 -15.96 1.54 11.20
C PHE A 150 -15.84 1.08 9.75
N VAL A 151 -14.62 0.98 9.22
CA VAL A 151 -14.33 0.58 7.83
C VAL A 151 -13.39 -0.64 7.83
N PRO A 152 -13.91 -1.85 8.10
CA PRO A 152 -13.09 -3.06 8.24
C PRO A 152 -12.69 -3.70 6.90
N ASN A 153 -11.63 -4.50 6.94
CA ASN A 153 -11.40 -5.56 5.97
C ASN A 153 -12.00 -6.88 6.48
N PHE A 154 -13.08 -7.34 5.85
CA PHE A 154 -13.72 -8.64 6.13
C PHE A 154 -13.73 -9.52 4.87
N ASP A 155 -12.66 -9.48 4.08
CA ASP A 155 -12.48 -10.36 2.92
C ASP A 155 -12.36 -11.85 3.29
N ASP A 156 -12.09 -12.16 4.56
CA ASP A 156 -12.13 -13.50 5.15
C ASP A 156 -13.56 -14.06 5.31
N TRP A 157 -14.59 -13.23 5.24
CA TRP A 157 -15.98 -13.69 5.30
C TRP A 157 -16.36 -14.53 4.08
N SER A 158 -16.99 -15.69 4.31
CA SER A 158 -17.27 -16.67 3.26
C SER A 158 -18.23 -16.21 2.15
N GLY A 159 -19.03 -15.15 2.39
CA GLY A 159 -19.90 -14.54 1.39
C GLY A 159 -19.26 -13.40 0.59
N TYR A 160 -18.02 -13.04 0.88
CA TYR A 160 -17.36 -11.87 0.30
C TYR A 160 -17.16 -12.02 -1.22
N PRO A 161 -17.30 -10.93 -2.01
CA PRO A 161 -17.71 -9.57 -1.63
C PRO A 161 -19.23 -9.33 -1.73
N THR A 162 -20.05 -10.36 -1.99
CA THR A 162 -21.46 -10.19 -2.39
C THR A 162 -22.37 -9.97 -1.19
N GLY A 163 -23.17 -8.90 -1.20
CA GLY A 163 -24.12 -8.61 -0.13
C GLY A 163 -23.44 -8.20 1.18
N PHE A 164 -22.24 -7.60 1.07
CA PHE A 164 -21.38 -7.27 2.20
C PHE A 164 -22.12 -6.41 3.25
N PHE A 165 -22.76 -5.33 2.80
CA PHE A 165 -23.44 -4.39 3.70
C PHE A 165 -24.81 -4.89 4.20
N ASP A 166 -25.38 -5.93 3.57
CA ASP A 166 -26.54 -6.65 4.10
C ASP A 166 -26.13 -7.61 5.22
N ALA A 167 -24.97 -8.26 5.07
CA ALA A 167 -24.41 -9.16 6.09
C ALA A 167 -23.85 -8.40 7.30
N PHE A 168 -23.25 -7.23 7.06
CA PHE A 168 -22.64 -6.38 8.09
C PHE A 168 -23.21 -4.96 8.06
N PRO A 169 -24.51 -4.76 8.36
CA PRO A 169 -25.10 -3.42 8.40
C PRO A 169 -24.45 -2.49 9.43
N VAL A 170 -23.74 -3.02 10.44
CA VAL A 170 -23.09 -2.25 11.50
C VAL A 170 -21.90 -1.39 11.04
N VAL A 171 -21.24 -1.75 9.93
CA VAL A 171 -20.05 -1.05 9.44
C VAL A 171 -20.40 0.26 8.72
N ASP A 172 -19.50 1.23 8.66
CA ASP A 172 -19.66 2.49 7.90
C ASP A 172 -18.99 2.45 6.52
N GLY A 173 -18.22 1.40 6.23
CA GLY A 173 -17.58 1.20 4.94
C GLY A 173 -16.94 -0.18 4.81
N ALA A 174 -16.19 -0.38 3.73
CA ALA A 174 -15.41 -1.58 3.50
C ALA A 174 -13.99 -1.25 3.03
N PHE A 175 -13.04 -2.10 3.42
CA PHE A 175 -11.69 -2.21 2.90
C PHE A 175 -11.50 -3.62 2.33
N SER A 176 -10.70 -3.79 1.28
CA SER A 176 -10.61 -5.05 0.52
C SER A 176 -9.18 -5.57 0.35
N TRP A 177 -8.45 -5.80 1.44
CA TRP A 177 -7.02 -6.12 1.44
C TRP A 177 -6.57 -7.04 0.30
N GLU A 178 -7.20 -8.21 0.14
CA GLU A 178 -6.79 -9.22 -0.83
C GLU A 178 -6.89 -8.79 -2.31
N SER A 179 -7.65 -7.73 -2.62
CA SER A 179 -7.77 -7.16 -3.98
C SER A 179 -6.55 -6.34 -4.41
N ALA A 180 -5.56 -6.11 -3.53
CA ALA A 180 -4.38 -5.31 -3.86
C ALA A 180 -3.42 -5.97 -4.88
N TRP A 181 -3.58 -7.27 -5.13
CA TRP A 181 -2.70 -8.05 -6.00
C TRP A 181 -3.49 -9.07 -6.83
N PRO A 182 -2.87 -9.64 -7.89
CA PRO A 182 -3.48 -10.73 -8.64
C PRO A 182 -3.75 -11.94 -7.75
N GLY A 183 -4.76 -12.71 -8.14
CA GLY A 183 -5.11 -13.96 -7.46
C GLY A 183 -3.97 -14.98 -7.51
N PRO A 184 -3.93 -15.92 -6.55
CA PRO A 184 -2.96 -17.01 -6.58
C PRO A 184 -3.16 -17.88 -7.81
N GLY A 185 -2.09 -18.52 -8.28
CA GLY A 185 -2.10 -19.27 -9.53
C GLY A 185 -0.71 -19.48 -10.13
N THR A 186 -0.68 -20.09 -11.31
CA THR A 186 0.55 -20.45 -12.03
C THR A 186 0.78 -19.66 -13.31
N ALA A 187 -0.18 -18.82 -13.71
CA ALA A 187 -0.08 -17.96 -14.88
C ALA A 187 0.01 -16.51 -14.41
N ALA A 188 0.95 -15.76 -14.97
CA ALA A 188 1.04 -14.33 -14.74
C ALA A 188 -0.25 -13.63 -15.17
N ALA A 189 -0.84 -12.85 -14.27
CA ALA A 189 -2.04 -12.06 -14.51
C ALA A 189 -1.87 -10.64 -13.96
N ASN A 190 -2.58 -9.69 -14.55
CA ASN A 190 -2.74 -8.37 -13.93
C ASN A 190 -3.79 -8.46 -12.81
N VAL A 191 -3.71 -7.51 -11.90
CA VAL A 191 -4.68 -7.39 -10.82
C VAL A 191 -6.02 -6.94 -11.37
N SER A 192 -7.10 -7.47 -10.80
CA SER A 192 -8.47 -7.12 -11.20
C SER A 192 -9.02 -6.08 -10.24
N ASP A 193 -9.84 -5.17 -10.75
CA ASP A 193 -10.60 -4.18 -10.01
C ASP A 193 -12.07 -4.58 -9.76
N THR A 194 -12.48 -5.79 -10.16
CA THR A 194 -13.88 -6.24 -10.07
C THR A 194 -14.42 -6.29 -8.63
N VAL A 195 -13.58 -6.64 -7.66
CA VAL A 195 -13.97 -6.63 -6.23
C VAL A 195 -14.19 -5.20 -5.77
N ASP A 196 -13.30 -4.31 -6.18
CA ASP A 196 -13.36 -2.89 -5.83
C ASP A 196 -14.61 -2.23 -6.41
N GLU A 197 -14.87 -2.41 -7.71
CA GLU A 197 -16.07 -1.91 -8.40
C GLU A 197 -17.35 -2.39 -7.69
N SER A 198 -17.44 -3.69 -7.39
CA SER A 198 -18.60 -4.28 -6.69
C SER A 198 -18.81 -3.68 -5.30
N LEU A 199 -17.74 -3.44 -4.53
CA LEU A 199 -17.87 -2.87 -3.17
C LEU A 199 -18.15 -1.38 -3.19
N ILE A 200 -17.62 -0.63 -4.16
CA ILE A 200 -17.97 0.77 -4.39
C ILE A 200 -19.47 0.89 -4.66
N GLU A 201 -20.00 0.09 -5.60
CA GLU A 201 -21.43 0.10 -5.93
C GLU A 201 -22.31 -0.25 -4.72
N GLN A 202 -21.94 -1.31 -3.98
CA GLN A 202 -22.68 -1.72 -2.79
C GLN A 202 -22.62 -0.65 -1.69
N ALA A 203 -21.45 -0.06 -1.42
CA ALA A 203 -21.24 0.95 -0.38
C ALA A 203 -22.06 2.21 -0.68
N HIS A 204 -21.91 2.75 -1.89
CA HIS A 204 -22.59 3.98 -2.31
C HIS A 204 -24.10 3.76 -2.38
N GLY A 205 -24.56 2.56 -2.76
CA GLY A 205 -25.97 2.17 -2.75
C GLY A 205 -26.65 2.27 -1.38
N VAL A 206 -25.88 2.16 -0.29
CA VAL A 206 -26.38 2.28 1.09
C VAL A 206 -25.82 3.50 1.85
N GLY A 207 -25.16 4.44 1.14
CA GLY A 207 -24.62 5.67 1.72
C GLY A 207 -23.39 5.46 2.63
N LYS A 208 -22.61 4.41 2.37
CA LYS A 208 -21.36 4.06 3.06
C LYS A 208 -20.15 4.31 2.15
N VAL A 209 -18.95 4.23 2.71
CA VAL A 209 -17.69 4.53 1.98
C VAL A 209 -16.91 3.27 1.63
N TYR A 210 -16.01 3.40 0.67
CA TYR A 210 -15.08 2.34 0.30
C TYR A 210 -13.63 2.84 0.29
N MET A 211 -12.74 2.05 0.91
CA MET A 211 -11.29 2.27 0.91
C MET A 211 -10.64 1.22 0.01
N MET A 212 -9.99 1.66 -1.06
CA MET A 212 -9.37 0.78 -2.05
C MET A 212 -7.90 0.52 -1.70
N PRO A 213 -7.41 -0.73 -1.72
CA PRO A 213 -6.01 -1.01 -1.46
C PRO A 213 -5.11 -0.77 -2.68
N LEU A 214 -3.88 -0.36 -2.40
CA LEU A 214 -2.78 -0.23 -3.37
C LEU A 214 -1.54 -0.96 -2.81
N SER A 215 -0.92 -1.84 -3.58
CA SER A 215 0.35 -2.47 -3.17
C SER A 215 1.30 -2.66 -4.36
N THR A 216 2.56 -2.97 -4.08
CA THR A 216 3.62 -3.16 -5.07
C THR A 216 3.69 -4.60 -5.54
N PHE A 217 3.95 -5.54 -4.64
CA PHE A 217 4.04 -6.98 -4.88
C PHE A 217 3.87 -7.70 -3.55
N GLN A 218 4.10 -9.01 -3.47
CA GLN A 218 4.25 -9.66 -2.17
C GLN A 218 5.32 -10.74 -2.28
N PHE A 219 6.26 -10.77 -1.34
CA PHE A 219 7.21 -11.87 -1.21
C PHE A 219 7.47 -12.16 0.26
N LYS A 220 7.18 -13.39 0.66
CA LYS A 220 7.44 -13.91 2.01
C LYS A 220 8.21 -15.21 1.92
N TYR A 221 9.15 -15.41 2.84
CA TYR A 221 9.98 -16.61 2.91
C TYR A 221 10.42 -16.91 4.35
N THR A 222 9.46 -17.22 5.24
CA THR A 222 9.75 -17.40 6.67
C THR A 222 9.72 -18.88 7.10
N SER A 223 8.57 -19.55 7.07
CA SER A 223 8.40 -20.97 7.44
C SER A 223 7.88 -21.80 6.27
N SER A 224 7.78 -23.13 6.38
CA SER A 224 7.36 -23.99 5.25
C SER A 224 5.95 -23.72 4.71
N ASP A 225 5.11 -23.08 5.52
CA ASP A 225 3.73 -22.69 5.22
C ASP A 225 3.57 -21.18 4.97
N GLN A 226 4.65 -20.41 5.11
CA GLN A 226 4.68 -18.95 4.93
C GLN A 226 5.68 -18.58 3.84
N GLN A 227 5.44 -19.10 2.64
CA GLN A 227 6.25 -18.79 1.45
C GLN A 227 5.38 -18.60 0.23
N TRP A 228 5.38 -17.38 -0.29
CA TRP A 228 4.59 -17.04 -1.45
C TRP A 228 5.20 -15.88 -2.20
N TYR A 229 4.80 -15.81 -3.46
CA TYR A 229 5.10 -14.69 -4.34
C TYR A 229 3.79 -14.21 -4.98
N ARG A 230 3.46 -12.93 -4.85
CA ARG A 230 2.41 -12.30 -5.65
C ARG A 230 3.09 -11.34 -6.61
N ILE A 231 2.78 -11.55 -7.89
CA ILE A 231 3.43 -10.89 -9.02
C ILE A 231 3.38 -9.36 -8.88
N GLY A 232 4.51 -8.72 -9.17
CA GLY A 232 4.77 -7.32 -8.83
C GLY A 232 5.34 -6.48 -9.96
N GLU A 233 5.54 -7.09 -11.13
CA GLU A 233 6.23 -6.50 -12.26
C GLU A 233 5.59 -5.17 -12.69
N ILE A 234 4.27 -5.08 -12.74
CA ILE A 234 3.54 -3.81 -13.03
C ILE A 234 2.35 -3.57 -12.09
N ASN A 235 2.25 -4.30 -10.96
CA ASN A 235 1.06 -4.22 -10.11
C ASN A 235 0.85 -2.83 -9.49
N LEU A 236 1.92 -2.15 -9.05
CA LEU A 236 1.84 -0.78 -8.51
C LEU A 236 1.18 0.20 -9.51
N PRO A 237 1.73 0.44 -10.72
CA PRO A 237 1.13 1.37 -11.66
C PRO A 237 -0.24 0.90 -12.20
N GLU A 238 -0.47 -0.40 -12.33
CA GLU A 238 -1.77 -0.94 -12.76
C GLU A 238 -2.87 -0.61 -11.72
N ARG A 239 -2.62 -0.84 -10.43
CA ARG A 239 -3.56 -0.47 -9.35
C ARG A 239 -3.77 1.04 -9.29
N MET A 240 -2.72 1.84 -9.48
CA MET A 240 -2.87 3.30 -9.56
C MET A 240 -3.83 3.70 -10.68
N ALA A 241 -3.71 3.10 -11.87
CA ALA A 241 -4.62 3.36 -12.98
C ALA A 241 -6.07 2.99 -12.64
N GLN A 242 -6.28 1.83 -12.02
CA GLN A 242 -7.61 1.39 -11.56
C GLN A 242 -8.21 2.33 -10.52
N ILE A 243 -7.42 2.77 -9.54
CA ILE A 243 -7.87 3.73 -8.52
C ILE A 243 -8.28 5.06 -9.15
N LEU A 244 -7.49 5.58 -10.09
CA LEU A 244 -7.85 6.80 -10.81
C LEU A 244 -9.13 6.59 -11.64
N ALA A 245 -9.32 5.44 -12.27
CA ALA A 245 -10.53 5.17 -13.04
C ALA A 245 -11.79 5.03 -12.16
N LEU A 246 -11.70 4.27 -11.06
CA LEU A 246 -12.83 3.95 -10.20
C LEU A 246 -13.19 5.07 -9.20
N GLN A 247 -12.24 5.93 -8.85
CA GLN A 247 -12.44 7.04 -7.91
C GLN A 247 -13.04 6.59 -6.56
N PRO A 248 -12.39 5.69 -5.80
CA PRO A 248 -12.85 5.30 -4.46
C PRO A 248 -12.87 6.50 -3.51
N ASP A 249 -13.50 6.36 -2.34
CA ASP A 249 -13.54 7.43 -1.34
C ASP A 249 -12.17 7.64 -0.65
N PHE A 250 -11.47 6.52 -0.39
CA PHE A 250 -10.17 6.48 0.27
C PHE A 250 -9.25 5.47 -0.38
N VAL A 251 -7.94 5.64 -0.17
CA VAL A 251 -6.93 4.68 -0.61
C VAL A 251 -6.05 4.30 0.57
N GLU A 252 -5.72 3.03 0.70
CA GLU A 252 -4.73 2.55 1.65
C GLU A 252 -3.59 1.85 0.90
N VAL A 253 -2.36 2.37 1.05
CA VAL A 253 -1.15 1.76 0.50
C VAL A 253 -0.62 0.71 1.48
N ILE A 254 -0.57 -0.53 1.01
CA ILE A 254 -0.12 -1.71 1.74
C ILE A 254 1.31 -2.00 1.26
N THR A 255 2.36 -1.65 2.01
CA THR A 255 2.40 -1.06 3.38
C THR A 255 3.51 -0.02 3.50
N TRP A 256 3.59 0.69 4.62
CA TRP A 256 4.72 1.54 4.97
C TRP A 256 5.97 0.72 5.33
N ASN A 257 5.85 -0.31 6.19
CA ASN A 257 6.98 -0.96 6.85
C ASN A 257 6.92 -2.50 6.98
N ASP A 258 6.05 -3.20 6.24
CA ASP A 258 6.02 -4.67 6.29
C ASP A 258 7.17 -5.31 5.53
N ALA A 259 8.32 -5.44 6.21
CA ALA A 259 9.49 -6.14 5.72
C ALA A 259 9.30 -7.66 5.61
N GLY A 260 8.42 -8.25 6.43
CA GLY A 260 8.14 -9.68 6.43
C GLY A 260 7.39 -10.13 5.18
N GLU A 261 6.75 -9.21 4.46
CA GLU A 261 6.05 -9.51 3.20
C GLU A 261 6.64 -8.73 2.01
N SER A 262 7.74 -8.03 2.24
CA SER A 262 8.60 -7.35 1.26
C SER A 262 7.94 -6.20 0.48
N HIS A 263 6.71 -5.79 0.75
CA HIS A 263 6.01 -4.78 -0.05
C HIS A 263 5.85 -3.44 0.63
N TYR A 264 6.72 -3.17 1.60
CA TYR A 264 6.84 -1.88 2.23
C TYR A 264 7.35 -0.82 1.25
N VAL A 265 6.94 0.44 1.44
CA VAL A 265 7.37 1.59 0.62
C VAL A 265 8.09 2.67 1.44
N GLY A 266 8.21 2.48 2.74
CA GLY A 266 8.88 3.35 3.70
C GLY A 266 10.08 2.69 4.37
N ASN A 267 10.34 3.04 5.62
CA ASN A 267 11.38 2.40 6.43
C ASN A 267 10.78 1.25 7.25
N PHE A 268 11.62 0.31 7.65
CA PHE A 268 11.33 -0.63 8.74
C PHE A 268 12.51 -0.66 9.71
N TRP A 269 12.23 -0.91 10.98
CA TRP A 269 13.24 -0.86 12.04
C TRP A 269 13.73 -2.27 12.43
N PRO A 270 15.02 -2.46 12.77
CA PRO A 270 15.55 -3.78 13.12
C PRO A 270 14.78 -4.49 14.24
N GLU A 271 14.25 -3.74 15.20
CA GLU A 271 13.46 -4.21 16.34
C GLU A 271 12.13 -4.84 15.88
N GLN A 272 11.56 -4.40 14.77
CA GLN A 272 10.28 -4.89 14.25
C GLN A 272 10.39 -6.31 13.70
N ILE A 273 11.58 -6.68 13.19
CA ILE A 273 11.87 -8.01 12.64
C ILE A 273 12.82 -8.82 13.54
N ALA A 274 13.09 -8.33 14.76
CA ALA A 274 14.03 -8.97 15.66
C ALA A 274 13.52 -10.35 16.09
N GLY A 275 14.40 -11.36 16.02
CA GLY A 275 14.06 -12.73 16.41
C GLY A 275 13.29 -13.53 15.35
N THR A 276 13.01 -12.93 14.18
CA THR A 276 12.48 -13.62 13.01
C THR A 276 13.60 -13.94 12.02
N ASN A 277 13.28 -14.59 10.90
CA ASN A 277 14.19 -14.78 9.77
C ASN A 277 13.93 -13.81 8.61
N GLU A 278 13.08 -12.80 8.80
CA GLU A 278 12.70 -11.82 7.77
C GLU A 278 13.92 -11.03 7.30
N GLY A 279 14.85 -10.73 8.22
CA GLY A 279 16.12 -10.10 7.91
C GLY A 279 17.00 -10.86 6.91
N ASN A 280 16.77 -12.16 6.67
CA ASN A 280 17.53 -12.92 5.67
C ASN A 280 17.20 -12.51 4.23
N TYR A 281 16.02 -11.93 3.99
CA TYR A 281 15.61 -11.49 2.66
C TYR A 281 15.23 -10.01 2.58
N ALA A 282 14.91 -9.36 3.69
CA ALA A 282 14.61 -7.93 3.74
C ALA A 282 15.84 -7.04 3.90
N ASN A 283 16.86 -7.46 4.68
CA ASN A 283 17.99 -6.60 4.99
C ASN A 283 18.79 -6.23 3.73
N GLY A 284 19.12 -4.94 3.62
CA GLY A 284 19.87 -4.38 2.52
C GLY A 284 19.03 -4.11 1.27
N TYR A 285 17.73 -4.40 1.28
CA TYR A 285 16.79 -3.89 0.29
C TYR A 285 16.21 -2.56 0.78
N ASP A 286 16.03 -1.64 -0.16
CA ASP A 286 15.42 -0.34 0.07
C ASP A 286 14.35 -0.16 -1.01
N HIS A 287 13.12 0.08 -0.59
CA HIS A 287 11.95 0.21 -1.46
C HIS A 287 11.47 1.66 -1.62
N THR A 288 12.16 2.62 -1.01
CA THR A 288 11.78 4.04 -1.04
C THR A 288 11.80 4.63 -2.45
N GLY A 289 12.49 3.99 -3.41
CA GLY A 289 12.43 4.36 -4.83
C GLY A 289 10.99 4.44 -5.37
N TRP A 290 10.08 3.57 -4.92
CA TRP A 290 8.67 3.63 -5.32
C TRP A 290 7.94 4.90 -4.85
N GLN A 291 8.44 5.60 -3.83
CA GLN A 291 7.85 6.87 -3.38
C GLN A 291 7.87 7.95 -4.47
N GLN A 292 8.81 7.87 -5.41
CA GLN A 292 8.84 8.78 -6.57
C GLN A 292 7.66 8.57 -7.54
N VAL A 293 6.99 7.43 -7.48
CA VAL A 293 5.77 7.13 -8.25
C VAL A 293 4.52 7.36 -7.41
N ILE A 294 4.58 6.98 -6.12
CA ILE A 294 3.46 7.09 -5.18
C ILE A 294 3.09 8.55 -4.90
N LYS A 295 4.08 9.42 -4.69
CA LYS A 295 3.81 10.84 -4.38
C LYS A 295 3.03 11.57 -5.48
N PRO A 296 3.42 11.47 -6.78
CA PRO A 296 2.61 11.99 -7.89
C PRO A 296 1.22 11.37 -7.96
N PHE A 297 1.10 10.07 -7.74
CA PHE A 297 -0.19 9.38 -7.74
C PHE A 297 -1.11 9.94 -6.65
N ILE A 298 -0.63 10.08 -5.41
CA ILE A 298 -1.43 10.64 -4.30
C ILE A 298 -1.95 12.02 -4.67
N THR A 299 -1.11 12.86 -5.25
CA THR A 299 -1.51 14.21 -5.66
C THR A 299 -2.53 14.20 -6.79
N ALA A 300 -2.34 13.34 -7.81
CA ALA A 300 -3.28 13.18 -8.90
C ALA A 300 -4.65 12.69 -8.41
N TYR A 301 -4.68 11.65 -7.58
CA TYR A 301 -5.89 11.11 -6.98
C TYR A 301 -6.65 12.17 -6.17
N LYS A 302 -5.96 12.90 -5.29
CA LYS A 302 -6.56 13.95 -4.46
C LYS A 302 -7.09 15.12 -5.29
N ASN A 303 -6.47 15.40 -6.43
CA ASN A 303 -6.92 16.40 -7.40
C ASN A 303 -8.05 15.91 -8.32
N GLY A 304 -8.48 14.64 -8.19
CA GLY A 304 -9.56 14.06 -8.98
C GLY A 304 -9.14 13.68 -10.40
N ALA A 305 -7.86 13.38 -10.62
CA ALA A 305 -7.42 12.75 -11.86
C ALA A 305 -8.14 11.41 -12.05
N THR A 306 -8.54 11.11 -13.28
CA THR A 306 -9.27 9.90 -13.67
C THR A 306 -8.44 8.96 -14.54
N GLU A 307 -7.25 9.39 -14.97
CA GLU A 307 -6.37 8.61 -15.83
C GLU A 307 -4.90 8.93 -15.57
N VAL A 308 -4.03 7.96 -15.85
CA VAL A 308 -2.58 8.02 -15.62
C VAL A 308 -1.86 9.13 -16.40
N GLY A 309 -2.44 9.58 -17.51
CA GLY A 309 -1.92 10.71 -18.31
C GLY A 309 -2.01 12.07 -17.62
N GLN A 310 -2.83 12.17 -16.57
CA GLN A 310 -3.01 13.40 -15.77
C GLN A 310 -2.08 13.46 -14.56
N MET A 311 -1.28 12.42 -14.31
CA MET A 311 -0.26 12.47 -13.26
C MET A 311 0.84 13.45 -13.67
N GLU A 312 1.18 14.39 -12.80
CA GLU A 312 2.19 15.40 -13.07
C GLU A 312 3.45 15.14 -12.25
N SER A 313 4.61 15.42 -12.86
CA SER A 313 5.86 15.38 -12.13
C SER A 313 5.94 16.51 -11.10
N GLN A 314 6.37 16.20 -9.89
CA GLN A 314 6.54 17.15 -8.79
C GLN A 314 7.97 17.68 -8.65
N SER A 315 8.95 16.98 -9.22
CA SER A 315 10.35 17.42 -9.28
C SER A 315 10.64 18.40 -10.43
N GLY A 316 9.72 18.55 -11.39
CA GLY A 316 9.90 19.37 -12.60
C GLY A 316 10.72 18.69 -13.72
N GLY A 317 11.21 17.48 -13.49
CA GLY A 317 11.84 16.60 -14.48
C GLY A 317 11.20 15.20 -14.46
N PRO A 318 11.74 14.23 -15.22
CA PRO A 318 11.31 12.83 -15.07
C PRO A 318 11.52 12.33 -13.63
N GLU A 319 10.51 11.70 -13.06
CA GLU A 319 10.58 11.06 -11.73
C GLU A 319 9.91 9.70 -11.76
N GLY A 320 10.39 8.76 -10.94
CA GLY A 320 9.90 7.39 -10.99
C GLY A 320 10.92 6.38 -10.50
N ALA A 321 10.72 5.11 -10.82
CA ALA A 321 11.58 4.03 -10.34
C ALA A 321 11.76 2.90 -11.37
N VAL A 322 12.85 2.16 -11.19
CA VAL A 322 13.10 0.85 -11.79
C VAL A 322 13.12 -0.20 -10.68
N TRP A 323 12.62 -1.40 -10.97
CA TRP A 323 12.73 -2.54 -10.05
C TRP A 323 12.87 -3.87 -10.77
N TYR A 324 13.53 -4.81 -10.12
CA TYR A 324 13.80 -6.15 -10.63
C TYR A 324 14.13 -7.14 -9.49
N ARG A 325 13.89 -8.43 -9.73
CA ARG A 325 14.35 -9.49 -8.80
C ARG A 325 15.87 -9.65 -8.88
N THR A 326 16.50 -9.89 -7.74
CA THR A 326 17.95 -10.19 -7.67
C THR A 326 18.27 -11.67 -7.90
N LEU A 327 17.26 -12.50 -8.13
CA LEU A 327 17.40 -13.93 -8.43
C LEU A 327 16.53 -14.29 -9.64
N LEU A 328 17.14 -14.94 -10.64
CA LEU A 328 16.41 -15.40 -11.82
C LEU A 328 15.40 -16.50 -11.46
N THR A 329 14.30 -16.58 -12.21
CA THR A 329 13.31 -17.67 -12.03
C THR A 329 13.88 -19.06 -12.25
N SER A 330 14.96 -19.17 -13.03
CA SER A 330 15.66 -20.42 -13.32
C SER A 330 16.71 -20.81 -12.28
N ALA A 331 16.93 -19.98 -11.24
CA ALA A 331 17.98 -20.23 -10.26
C ALA A 331 17.71 -21.49 -9.44
N SER A 332 18.76 -22.27 -9.15
CA SER A 332 18.65 -23.41 -8.25
C SER A 332 18.67 -22.92 -6.80
N CYS A 333 17.52 -23.08 -6.14
CA CYS A 333 17.34 -22.89 -4.72
C CYS A 333 16.21 -23.83 -4.24
N ALA A 334 16.11 -24.10 -2.94
CA ALA A 334 15.05 -24.94 -2.38
C ALA A 334 13.69 -24.21 -2.42
N SER A 335 13.10 -24.07 -3.61
CA SER A 335 11.90 -23.28 -3.82
C SER A 335 10.64 -24.02 -3.38
N THR A 336 10.15 -23.70 -2.18
CA THR A 336 8.79 -24.01 -1.70
C THR A 336 7.84 -22.82 -1.78
N ILE A 337 8.26 -21.74 -2.45
CA ILE A 337 7.46 -20.53 -2.67
C ILE A 337 6.22 -20.90 -3.49
N THR A 338 5.04 -20.60 -2.99
CA THR A 338 3.80 -20.73 -3.76
C THR A 338 3.67 -19.60 -4.78
N ASN A 339 2.99 -19.86 -5.91
CA ASN A 339 2.74 -18.90 -7.00
C ASN A 339 3.99 -18.39 -7.75
N TYR A 340 5.18 -18.94 -7.49
CA TYR A 340 6.44 -18.50 -8.11
C TYR A 340 6.42 -18.55 -9.65
N GLN A 341 5.61 -19.41 -10.27
CA GLN A 341 5.50 -19.52 -11.73
C GLN A 341 4.93 -18.26 -12.39
N GLN A 342 4.32 -17.35 -11.62
CA GLN A 342 3.84 -16.08 -12.14
C GLN A 342 4.97 -15.08 -12.40
N ALA A 343 6.14 -15.26 -11.76
CA ALA A 343 7.27 -14.36 -11.92
C ALA A 343 7.79 -14.29 -13.36
N LYS A 344 8.25 -13.10 -13.76
CA LYS A 344 8.87 -12.86 -15.06
C LYS A 344 10.25 -12.27 -14.89
N ASP A 345 11.26 -12.85 -15.54
CA ASP A 345 12.61 -12.29 -15.55
C ASP A 345 12.63 -11.00 -16.41
N ALA A 346 12.28 -9.90 -15.76
CA ALA A 346 12.08 -8.59 -16.35
C ALA A 346 12.72 -7.46 -15.54
N VAL A 347 13.09 -6.39 -16.26
CA VAL A 347 13.37 -5.08 -15.68
C VAL A 347 12.09 -4.26 -15.81
N ASN A 348 11.55 -3.80 -14.68
CA ASN A 348 10.28 -3.09 -14.64
C ASN A 348 10.52 -1.62 -14.34
N PHE A 349 9.68 -0.74 -14.86
CA PHE A 349 9.74 0.68 -14.52
C PHE A 349 8.37 1.33 -14.47
N ALA A 350 8.33 2.45 -13.75
CA ALA A 350 7.26 3.43 -13.79
C ALA A 350 7.89 4.82 -13.73
N VAL A 351 7.60 5.68 -14.70
CA VAL A 351 8.18 7.03 -14.84
C VAL A 351 7.08 8.03 -15.18
N ILE A 352 6.96 9.08 -14.38
CA ILE A 352 6.13 10.24 -14.65
C ILE A 352 6.96 11.23 -15.46
N LEU A 353 6.50 11.53 -16.67
CA LEU A 353 7.15 12.49 -17.55
C LEU A 353 6.37 13.81 -17.57
N PRO A 354 7.05 14.96 -17.44
CA PRO A 354 6.40 16.26 -17.61
C PRO A 354 6.00 16.47 -19.08
N ALA A 355 5.11 17.44 -19.31
CA ALA A 355 4.79 17.89 -20.66
C ALA A 355 6.05 18.39 -21.38
N SER A 356 6.21 18.03 -22.65
CA SER A 356 7.35 18.43 -23.47
C SER A 356 6.93 18.53 -24.94
N ASP A 357 7.45 19.54 -25.65
CA ASP A 357 7.23 19.73 -27.08
C ASP A 357 7.93 18.67 -27.94
N THR A 358 8.91 17.97 -27.34
CA THR A 358 9.67 16.89 -27.97
C THR A 358 9.55 15.62 -27.14
N PRO A 359 9.35 14.44 -27.75
CA PRO A 359 9.14 13.20 -27.00
C PRO A 359 10.39 12.84 -26.20
N TYR A 360 10.16 12.30 -25.01
CA TYR A 360 11.19 11.61 -24.26
C TYR A 360 11.44 10.23 -24.86
N THR A 361 12.61 9.67 -24.58
CA THR A 361 12.89 8.26 -24.82
C THR A 361 13.20 7.58 -23.49
N ILE A 362 12.63 6.41 -23.23
CA ILE A 362 12.96 5.57 -22.07
C ILE A 362 13.71 4.34 -22.59
N GLU A 363 14.99 4.23 -22.23
CA GLU A 363 15.83 3.07 -22.55
C GLU A 363 15.96 2.16 -21.33
N VAL A 364 15.77 0.86 -21.53
CA VAL A 364 15.82 -0.16 -20.47
C VAL A 364 16.98 -1.11 -20.73
N TYR A 365 17.79 -1.33 -19.69
CA TYR A 365 19.01 -2.11 -19.76
C TYR A 365 19.01 -3.26 -18.78
N SER A 366 19.64 -4.36 -19.18
CA SER A 366 19.87 -5.55 -18.38
C SER A 366 21.24 -6.11 -18.72
N ASN A 367 22.08 -6.35 -17.71
CA ASN A 367 23.48 -6.74 -17.91
C ASN A 367 24.24 -5.78 -18.86
N HIS A 368 24.01 -4.47 -18.69
CA HIS A 368 24.53 -3.38 -19.54
C HIS A 368 24.08 -3.40 -21.01
N ASN A 369 23.21 -4.33 -21.42
CA ASN A 369 22.67 -4.39 -22.77
C ASN A 369 21.35 -3.64 -22.86
N LEU A 370 21.17 -2.81 -23.89
CA LEU A 370 19.89 -2.20 -24.19
C LEU A 370 18.91 -3.30 -24.62
N ILE A 371 17.92 -3.60 -23.79
CA ILE A 371 16.92 -4.64 -24.08
C ILE A 371 15.67 -4.05 -24.75
N ARG A 372 15.34 -2.79 -24.46
CA ARG A 372 14.23 -2.09 -25.10
C ARG A 372 14.35 -0.56 -25.01
N SER A 373 13.69 0.12 -25.93
CA SER A 373 13.54 1.58 -25.96
C SER A 373 12.07 1.92 -26.27
N PHE A 374 11.53 2.93 -25.58
CA PHE A 374 10.16 3.40 -25.71
C PHE A 374 10.14 4.90 -25.97
N SER A 375 9.15 5.37 -26.74
CA SER A 375 8.82 6.80 -26.78
C SER A 375 7.95 7.12 -25.57
N GLY A 376 8.40 8.02 -24.71
CA GLY A 376 7.66 8.46 -23.53
C GLY A 376 6.64 9.55 -23.86
N VAL A 377 5.51 9.51 -23.16
CA VAL A 377 4.44 10.53 -23.23
C VAL A 377 4.29 11.24 -21.88
N GLN A 378 3.63 12.40 -21.85
CA GLN A 378 3.29 13.06 -20.59
C GLN A 378 2.48 12.12 -19.68
N GLY A 379 2.72 12.21 -18.37
CA GLY A 379 2.06 11.38 -17.37
C GLY A 379 2.85 10.13 -17.03
N LEU A 380 2.19 9.16 -16.41
CA LEU A 380 2.81 7.91 -15.99
C LEU A 380 3.00 6.97 -17.19
N ASN A 381 4.24 6.51 -17.38
CA ASN A 381 4.67 5.51 -18.34
C ASN A 381 5.21 4.32 -17.56
N TYR A 382 4.76 3.10 -17.83
CA TYR A 382 5.25 1.92 -17.12
C TYR A 382 5.23 0.69 -18.00
N GLU A 383 6.18 -0.22 -17.79
CA GLU A 383 6.27 -1.49 -18.51
C GLU A 383 7.00 -2.55 -17.68
N SER A 384 6.68 -3.81 -17.94
CA SER A 384 7.52 -4.96 -17.56
C SER A 384 8.30 -5.40 -18.79
N VAL A 385 9.63 -5.25 -18.79
CA VAL A 385 10.46 -5.53 -19.96
C VAL A 385 11.19 -6.86 -19.79
N PRO A 386 10.76 -7.94 -20.47
CA PRO A 386 11.44 -9.24 -20.39
C PRO A 386 12.87 -9.17 -20.90
N GLY A 387 13.73 -10.02 -20.36
CA GLY A 387 15.15 -10.07 -20.71
C GLY A 387 16.08 -9.71 -19.57
N LEU A 388 15.63 -9.86 -18.31
CA LEU A 388 16.51 -9.80 -17.16
C LEU A 388 17.59 -10.88 -17.26
N GLN A 389 18.84 -10.49 -17.04
CA GLN A 389 20.02 -11.35 -17.15
C GLN A 389 20.83 -11.26 -15.87
N ALA A 390 21.52 -12.35 -15.52
CA ALA A 390 22.47 -12.37 -14.43
C ALA A 390 23.64 -11.41 -14.70
N GLY A 391 24.17 -10.81 -13.63
CA GLY A 391 25.18 -9.73 -13.66
C GLY A 391 24.62 -8.42 -13.08
N GLY A 392 25.40 -7.34 -13.17
CA GLY A 392 24.98 -5.98 -12.78
C GLY A 392 24.44 -5.15 -13.95
N GLY A 393 24.17 -3.86 -13.77
CA GLY A 393 23.79 -2.99 -14.89
C GLY A 393 22.35 -3.15 -15.38
N GLN A 394 21.42 -3.30 -14.45
CA GLN A 394 19.97 -3.26 -14.62
C GLN A 394 19.53 -1.83 -14.31
N TYR A 395 19.11 -1.10 -15.34
CA TYR A 395 18.82 0.32 -15.18
C TYR A 395 17.90 0.84 -16.27
N ILE A 396 17.34 2.02 -16.04
CA ILE A 396 16.70 2.82 -17.09
C ILE A 396 17.44 4.14 -17.30
N ARG A 397 17.38 4.65 -18.53
CA ARG A 397 17.75 6.03 -18.86
C ARG A 397 16.57 6.72 -19.50
N VAL A 398 16.29 7.93 -19.04
CA VAL A 398 15.36 8.83 -19.72
C VAL A 398 16.17 9.83 -20.52
N LEU A 399 15.91 9.94 -21.82
CA LEU A 399 16.52 10.92 -22.70
C LEU A 399 15.50 12.00 -23.05
N GLY A 400 15.92 13.26 -23.01
CA GLY A 400 15.12 14.38 -23.52
C GLY A 400 15.12 14.39 -25.05
N GLY A 401 14.33 15.29 -25.66
CA GLY A 401 14.19 15.36 -27.13
C GLY A 401 15.47 15.66 -27.91
N GLY A 402 16.51 16.18 -27.25
CA GLY A 402 17.86 16.36 -27.83
C GLY A 402 18.72 15.09 -27.81
N GLY A 403 18.23 13.98 -27.26
CA GLY A 403 18.98 12.73 -27.09
C GLY A 403 19.98 12.75 -25.92
N ASN A 404 19.97 13.78 -25.09
CA ASN A 404 20.75 13.82 -23.85
C ASN A 404 20.02 13.07 -22.74
N VAL A 405 20.76 12.35 -21.91
CA VAL A 405 20.23 11.73 -20.69
C VAL A 405 19.80 12.84 -19.73
N VAL A 406 18.57 12.77 -19.24
CA VAL A 406 17.96 13.72 -18.30
C VAL A 406 17.64 13.11 -16.94
N ALA A 407 17.53 11.78 -16.86
CA ALA A 407 17.38 11.06 -15.59
C ALA A 407 17.87 9.61 -15.74
N VAL A 408 18.37 9.02 -14.65
CA VAL A 408 18.80 7.61 -14.59
C VAL A 408 18.38 6.99 -13.26
N ALA A 409 17.91 5.74 -13.30
CA ALA A 409 17.76 4.90 -12.12
C ALA A 409 18.63 3.66 -12.34
N ASN A 410 19.70 3.55 -11.56
CA ASN A 410 20.72 2.51 -11.73
C ASN A 410 20.67 1.50 -10.59
N GLY A 411 20.27 0.27 -10.89
CA GLY A 411 20.26 -0.84 -9.96
C GLY A 411 21.62 -1.05 -9.28
N THR A 412 21.61 -1.30 -7.98
CA THR A 412 22.84 -1.47 -7.19
C THR A 412 23.14 -2.92 -6.85
N LYS A 413 22.16 -3.81 -7.03
CA LYS A 413 22.27 -5.25 -6.78
C LYS A 413 22.41 -6.02 -8.08
N ASP A 414 23.37 -6.93 -8.12
CA ASP A 414 23.49 -7.90 -9.20
C ASP A 414 22.32 -8.88 -9.20
N VAL A 415 21.91 -9.31 -10.40
CA VAL A 415 21.02 -10.44 -10.59
C VAL A 415 21.85 -11.71 -10.58
N LEU A 416 21.46 -12.67 -9.76
CA LEU A 416 22.15 -13.95 -9.62
C LEU A 416 21.45 -15.05 -10.41
N SER A 417 22.25 -15.90 -11.06
CA SER A 417 21.75 -17.13 -11.69
C SER A 417 21.55 -18.26 -10.70
N GLU A 418 22.11 -18.15 -9.50
CA GLU A 418 22.06 -19.14 -8.42
C GLU A 418 22.01 -18.40 -7.09
N SER A 419 21.33 -18.95 -6.08
CA SER A 419 21.31 -18.27 -4.78
C SER A 419 22.70 -18.32 -4.12
N ALA A 420 23.11 -17.21 -3.52
CA ALA A 420 24.34 -17.14 -2.72
C ALA A 420 24.25 -18.02 -1.46
N ASP A 421 23.03 -18.23 -0.96
CA ASP A 421 22.70 -19.17 0.11
C ASP A 421 21.61 -20.13 -0.41
N ALA A 422 21.96 -21.39 -0.61
CA ALA A 422 21.05 -22.40 -1.13
C ALA A 422 19.80 -22.61 -0.24
N SER A 423 19.80 -22.13 1.01
CA SER A 423 18.66 -22.18 1.91
C SER A 423 17.63 -21.05 1.70
N VAL A 424 17.98 -19.99 0.96
CA VAL A 424 17.11 -18.82 0.73
C VAL A 424 16.89 -18.57 -0.76
N CYS A 425 15.64 -18.62 -1.20
CA CYS A 425 15.21 -18.16 -2.52
C CYS A 425 14.77 -16.70 -2.43
N ASN A 426 15.70 -15.74 -2.32
CA ASN A 426 15.33 -14.35 -2.12
C ASN A 426 14.76 -13.73 -3.42
N TRP A 427 13.45 -13.55 -3.47
CA TRP A 427 12.72 -12.95 -4.59
C TRP A 427 12.24 -11.53 -4.28
N ASN A 428 12.84 -10.90 -3.26
CA ASN A 428 12.64 -9.48 -2.99
C ASN A 428 13.16 -8.63 -4.16
N TYR A 429 12.62 -7.42 -4.30
CA TYR A 429 12.95 -6.52 -5.40
C TYR A 429 14.02 -5.52 -4.99
N GLU A 430 15.06 -5.38 -5.82
CA GLU A 430 15.81 -4.13 -5.84
C GLU A 430 14.90 -3.05 -6.43
N VAL A 431 14.79 -1.90 -5.76
CA VAL A 431 14.01 -0.75 -6.23
C VAL A 431 14.90 0.48 -6.19
N VAL A 432 15.01 1.19 -7.31
CA VAL A 432 15.84 2.40 -7.40
C VAL A 432 15.05 3.51 -8.06
N GLY A 433 15.01 4.67 -7.38
CA GLY A 433 14.38 5.89 -7.91
C GLY A 433 15.25 6.57 -8.98
N LEU A 434 14.63 7.41 -9.81
CA LEU A 434 15.35 8.27 -10.76
C LEU A 434 16.17 9.34 -10.02
N SER A 435 17.31 9.70 -10.62
CA SER A 435 18.23 10.76 -10.18
C SER A 435 18.77 11.58 -11.34
#